data_AF-A0A100Y6P4-F1
#
_entry.id   AF-A0A100Y6P4-F1
#
_cell.length_a   1.000
_cell.length_b   1.000
_cell.length_c   1.000
_cell.angle_alpha   90.00
_cell.angle_beta   90.00
_cell.angle_gamma   90.00
#
_symmetry.space_group_name_H-M   'P 1'
#
loop_
_entity.id
_entity.type
_entity.pdbx_description
1 polymer ?
#
loop_
_entity_poly.entity_id
_entity_poly.type
_entity_poly.pdbx_seq_one_letter_code
_entity_poly.pdbx_strand_id
1 'polypeptide(L)'
;MLHLDRRLIGGWHSAPFDVGAMETSGLVFLADGRGWSRFESISSELGVSRFRWHCPDAGVLEMRHTWQVDGHWGSGDGFAAVDSSGPDDEVVRTGYRIGPETPPYGAGPVDTLVLDRAVAFTTTYARGQRTVSTADDPSAAVVPYTPAPRPAPPRR
;
A
#
# COMPACT_ATOMS: atom_id res chain seq x y z
N MET A 1 -20.34 -2.73 -10.53
CA MET A 1 -19.13 -2.81 -11.37
C MET A 1 -17.98 -2.30 -10.51
N LEU A 2 -16.95 -3.10 -10.23
CA LEU A 2 -15.81 -2.63 -9.44
C LEU A 2 -15.05 -1.60 -10.28
N HIS A 3 -15.01 -0.35 -9.82
CA HIS A 3 -14.27 0.73 -10.47
C HIS A 3 -12.93 0.93 -9.79
N LEU A 4 -11.87 1.14 -10.56
CA LEU A 4 -10.53 1.47 -10.04
C LEU A 4 -10.17 2.88 -10.53
N ASP A 5 -9.95 3.82 -9.62
CA ASP A 5 -9.36 5.11 -9.99
C ASP A 5 -7.87 4.92 -10.31
N ARG A 6 -7.53 5.08 -11.59
CA ARG A 6 -6.16 4.89 -12.08
C ARG A 6 -5.15 5.85 -11.44
N ARG A 7 -5.60 6.97 -10.88
CA ARG A 7 -4.72 7.90 -10.17
C ARG A 7 -4.18 7.30 -8.88
N LEU A 8 -4.83 6.31 -8.27
CA LEU A 8 -4.32 5.64 -7.07
C LEU A 8 -3.16 4.68 -7.38
N ILE A 9 -3.10 4.14 -8.60
CA ILE A 9 -2.13 3.10 -8.98
C ILE A 9 -0.68 3.58 -8.76
N GLY A 10 0.14 2.69 -8.23
CA GLY A 10 1.54 2.93 -7.86
C GLY A 10 1.74 2.95 -6.34
N GLY A 11 2.94 3.34 -5.94
CA GLY A 11 3.36 3.48 -4.56
C GLY A 11 3.13 4.88 -3.99
N TRP A 12 2.93 4.91 -2.69
CA TRP A 12 2.73 6.09 -1.85
C TRP A 12 3.47 5.87 -0.54
N HIS A 13 4.09 6.92 0.01
CA HIS A 13 4.89 6.81 1.22
C HIS A 13 4.72 8.07 2.08
N SER A 14 4.64 7.91 3.40
CA SER A 14 4.40 9.00 4.32
C SER A 14 5.67 9.73 4.75
N ALA A 15 6.86 9.16 4.51
CA ALA A 15 8.15 9.69 4.98
C ALA A 15 8.37 11.21 4.83
N PRO A 16 7.92 11.90 3.74
CA PRO A 16 8.07 13.36 3.62
C PRO A 16 7.27 14.15 4.66
N PHE A 17 6.20 13.57 5.21
CA PHE A 17 5.32 14.17 6.20
C PHE A 17 5.62 13.73 7.64
N ASP A 18 6.34 12.63 7.83
CA ASP A 18 6.62 12.00 9.12
C ASP A 18 7.81 12.66 9.86
N VAL A 19 7.74 13.97 10.08
CA VAL A 19 8.80 14.73 10.75
C VAL A 19 9.02 14.25 12.18
N GLY A 20 10.21 13.70 12.44
CA GLY A 20 10.61 13.23 13.76
C GLY A 20 9.94 11.92 14.19
N ALA A 21 9.20 11.26 13.30
CA ALA A 21 8.67 9.93 13.57
C ALA A 21 9.78 8.88 13.53
N MET A 22 9.61 7.81 14.30
CA MET A 22 10.52 6.65 14.30
C MET A 22 10.02 5.56 13.35
N GLU A 23 8.90 5.83 12.68
CA GLU A 23 8.17 4.92 11.83
C GLU A 23 7.74 5.63 10.54
N THR A 24 7.62 4.86 9.46
CA THR A 24 7.03 5.35 8.22
C THR A 24 6.08 4.31 7.65
N SER A 25 5.16 4.79 6.82
CA SER A 25 4.10 3.99 6.25
C SER A 25 4.07 4.12 4.74
N GLY A 26 3.63 3.06 4.09
CA GLY A 26 3.50 2.99 2.64
C GLY A 26 2.21 2.32 2.21
N LEU A 27 1.73 2.71 1.03
CA LEU A 27 0.64 2.06 0.33
C LEU A 27 1.04 1.80 -1.11
N VAL A 28 0.66 0.64 -1.62
CA VAL A 28 0.78 0.32 -3.04
C VAL A 28 -0.56 -0.17 -3.56
N PHE A 29 -0.98 0.42 -4.68
CA PHE A 29 -2.18 0.03 -5.40
C PHE A 29 -1.80 -0.51 -6.79
N LEU A 30 -2.11 -1.77 -7.06
CA LEU A 30 -1.90 -2.41 -8.37
C LEU A 30 -3.12 -2.25 -9.27
N ALA A 31 -2.90 -2.25 -10.59
CA ALA A 31 -3.93 -2.02 -11.60
C ALA A 31 -5.01 -3.11 -11.69
N ASP A 32 -4.80 -4.26 -11.06
CA ASP A 32 -5.74 -5.37 -11.00
C ASP A 32 -6.59 -5.41 -9.72
N GLY A 33 -6.52 -4.35 -8.91
CA GLY A 33 -7.26 -4.24 -7.66
C GLY A 33 -6.60 -4.97 -6.49
N ARG A 34 -5.36 -5.45 -6.61
CA ARG A 34 -4.53 -5.88 -5.47
C ARG A 34 -3.69 -4.72 -4.95
N GLY A 35 -3.19 -4.83 -3.73
CA GLY A 35 -2.28 -3.87 -3.14
C GLY A 35 -1.78 -4.33 -1.78
N TRP A 36 -0.96 -3.50 -1.16
CA TRP A 36 -0.50 -3.73 0.20
C TRP A 36 -0.23 -2.42 0.93
N SER A 37 -0.38 -2.45 2.24
CA SER A 37 0.14 -1.45 3.16
C SER A 37 1.42 -1.95 3.78
N ARG A 38 2.34 -1.03 4.06
CA ARG A 38 3.61 -1.27 4.74
C ARG A 38 3.69 -0.33 5.93
N PHE A 39 4.18 -0.85 7.04
CA PHE A 39 4.64 -0.09 8.18
C PHE A 39 6.07 -0.54 8.46
N GLU A 40 6.97 0.40 8.70
CA GLU A 40 8.33 0.09 9.12
C GLU A 40 8.81 1.06 10.20
N SER A 41 9.60 0.55 11.12
CA SER A 41 10.25 1.36 12.15
C SER A 41 11.78 1.30 12.04
N ILE A 42 12.44 2.25 12.68
CA ILE A 42 13.89 2.22 12.85
C ILE A 42 14.36 1.10 13.80
N SER A 43 13.46 0.52 14.61
CA SER A 43 13.75 -0.63 15.49
C SER A 43 13.77 -1.97 14.75
N SER A 44 13.74 -1.93 13.40
CA SER A 44 13.65 -3.06 12.48
C SER A 44 12.27 -3.69 12.33
N GLU A 45 11.22 -3.17 12.97
CA GLU A 45 9.87 -3.72 12.81
C GLU A 45 9.36 -3.50 11.39
N LEU A 46 8.70 -4.51 10.86
CA LEU A 46 8.07 -4.50 9.54
C LEU A 46 6.69 -5.16 9.66
N GLY A 47 5.66 -4.42 9.25
CA GLY A 47 4.30 -4.93 9.09
C GLY A 47 3.86 -4.77 7.64
N VAL A 48 3.29 -5.83 7.06
CA VAL A 48 2.73 -5.80 5.70
C VAL A 48 1.34 -6.40 5.72
N SER A 49 0.35 -5.65 5.24
CA SER A 49 -1.01 -6.15 5.07
C SER A 49 -1.42 -6.05 3.62
N ARG A 50 -1.82 -7.18 3.03
CA ARG A 50 -2.26 -7.28 1.64
C ARG A 50 -3.76 -7.09 1.56
N PHE A 51 -4.18 -6.32 0.57
CA PHE A 51 -5.59 -6.04 0.36
C PHE A 51 -6.03 -6.16 -1.10
N ARG A 52 -7.34 -6.33 -1.27
CA ARG A 52 -8.06 -6.01 -2.50
C ARG A 52 -8.63 -4.60 -2.36
N TRP A 53 -8.59 -3.80 -3.40
CA TRP A 53 -9.11 -2.44 -3.37
C TRP A 53 -9.99 -2.14 -4.57
N HIS A 54 -10.91 -1.20 -4.37
CA HIS A 54 -11.67 -0.56 -5.42
C HIS A 54 -12.29 0.76 -4.93
N CYS A 55 -12.91 1.49 -5.84
CA CYS A 55 -13.65 2.72 -5.57
C CYS A 55 -15.15 2.47 -5.77
N PRO A 56 -15.92 2.22 -4.69
CA PRO A 56 -17.37 1.99 -4.82
C PRO A 56 -18.11 3.23 -5.34
N ASP A 57 -17.60 4.42 -5.02
CA ASP A 57 -18.11 5.73 -5.43
C ASP A 57 -16.95 6.69 -5.73
N ALA A 58 -17.24 7.83 -6.36
CA ALA A 58 -16.22 8.85 -6.64
C ALA A 58 -15.63 9.41 -5.33
N GLY A 59 -14.30 9.37 -5.19
CA GLY A 59 -13.61 9.84 -3.99
C GLY A 59 -13.73 8.92 -2.78
N VAL A 60 -14.29 7.71 -2.95
CA VAL A 60 -14.35 6.69 -1.90
C VAL A 60 -13.43 5.54 -2.27
N LEU A 61 -12.58 5.14 -1.32
CA LEU A 61 -11.69 3.99 -1.41
C LEU A 61 -12.17 2.93 -0.42
N GLU A 62 -12.32 1.70 -0.90
CA GLU A 62 -12.53 0.53 -0.06
C GLU A 62 -11.36 -0.43 -0.24
N MET A 63 -10.75 -0.83 0.88
CA MET A 63 -9.69 -1.84 0.96
C MET A 63 -10.18 -2.97 1.84
N ARG A 64 -10.22 -4.17 1.28
CA ARG A 64 -10.46 -5.40 2.01
C ARG A 64 -9.13 -6.10 2.21
N HIS A 65 -8.63 -6.07 3.43
CA HIS A 65 -7.46 -6.80 3.84
C HIS A 65 -7.77 -8.31 3.73
N THR A 66 -6.74 -9.05 3.33
CA THR A 66 -6.86 -10.48 3.02
C THR A 66 -5.84 -11.31 3.79
N TRP A 67 -4.73 -10.69 4.18
CA TRP A 67 -3.63 -11.33 4.85
C TRP A 67 -2.68 -10.29 5.44
N GLN A 68 -2.08 -10.59 6.60
CA GLN A 68 -1.10 -9.76 7.27
C GLN A 68 0.12 -10.60 7.69
N VAL A 69 1.29 -9.96 7.71
CA VAL A 69 2.52 -10.45 8.32
C VAL A 69 3.22 -9.36 9.10
N ASP A 70 3.74 -9.74 10.25
CA ASP A 70 4.52 -8.90 11.14
C ASP A 70 5.83 -9.60 11.46
N GLY A 71 6.89 -8.82 11.62
CA GLY A 71 8.22 -9.33 11.83
C GLY A 71 9.27 -8.24 11.75
N HIS A 72 10.46 -8.62 11.30
CA HIS A 72 11.62 -7.73 11.30
C HIS A 72 12.28 -7.70 9.93
N TRP A 73 12.64 -6.50 9.46
CA TRP A 73 13.41 -6.31 8.23
C TRP A 73 14.92 -6.48 8.47
N GLY A 74 15.66 -6.83 7.41
CA GLY A 74 17.12 -7.04 7.45
C GLY A 74 17.86 -6.23 6.39
N SER A 75 19.07 -6.61 6.00
CA SER A 75 19.86 -5.86 5.02
C SER A 75 19.32 -5.88 3.58
N GLY A 76 18.25 -6.63 3.30
CA GLY A 76 17.61 -6.70 1.99
C GLY A 76 16.15 -6.22 2.01
N ASP A 77 15.51 -6.21 0.85
CA ASP A 77 14.10 -5.86 0.72
C ASP A 77 13.21 -6.98 1.30
N GLY A 78 12.57 -6.71 2.43
CA GLY A 78 11.56 -7.57 3.03
C GLY A 78 11.94 -8.15 4.40
N PHE A 79 11.28 -9.25 4.76
CA PHE A 79 11.39 -9.88 6.08
C PHE A 79 12.68 -10.69 6.22
N ALA A 80 13.45 -10.40 7.27
CA ALA A 80 14.53 -11.25 7.76
C ALA A 80 14.03 -12.29 8.78
N ALA A 81 13.05 -11.90 9.59
CA ALA A 81 12.34 -12.78 10.52
C ALA A 81 10.84 -12.47 10.50
N VAL A 82 10.01 -13.50 10.64
CA VAL A 82 8.56 -13.37 10.72
C VAL A 82 8.13 -13.82 12.11
N ASP A 83 7.41 -12.95 12.81
CA ASP A 83 6.88 -13.22 14.14
C ASP A 83 5.45 -13.76 14.06
N SER A 84 4.65 -13.19 13.15
CA SER A 84 3.27 -13.63 12.93
C SER A 84 2.87 -13.48 11.47
N SER A 85 1.99 -14.36 10.99
CA SER A 85 1.44 -14.30 9.64
C SER A 85 0.10 -15.02 9.61
N GLY A 86 -0.91 -14.39 9.02
CA GLY A 86 -2.25 -14.96 9.01
C GLY A 86 -3.23 -14.25 8.09
N PRO A 87 -4.38 -14.89 7.81
CA PRO A 87 -5.46 -14.23 7.09
C PRO A 87 -5.95 -13.00 7.87
N ASP A 88 -6.44 -12.04 7.11
CA ASP A 88 -7.07 -10.82 7.60
C ASP A 88 -8.37 -10.62 6.81
N ASP A 89 -9.38 -10.05 7.43
CA ASP A 89 -10.67 -9.74 6.83
C ASP A 89 -11.15 -8.31 7.12
N GLU A 90 -10.29 -7.45 7.67
CA GLU A 90 -10.62 -6.04 7.89
C GLU A 90 -11.04 -5.37 6.57
N VAL A 91 -12.12 -4.59 6.64
CA VAL A 91 -12.54 -3.71 5.56
C VAL A 91 -12.39 -2.27 6.01
N VAL A 92 -11.53 -1.53 5.32
CA VAL A 92 -11.36 -0.09 5.49
C VAL A 92 -12.05 0.62 4.33
N ARG A 93 -13.10 1.38 4.65
CA ARG A 93 -13.75 2.30 3.72
C ARG A 93 -13.49 3.74 4.15
N THR A 94 -12.94 4.55 3.26
CA THR A 94 -12.51 5.92 3.54
C THR A 94 -12.74 6.83 2.34
N GLY A 95 -12.98 8.12 2.57
CA GLY A 95 -12.80 9.11 1.53
C GLY A 95 -11.32 9.27 1.19
N TYR A 96 -11.02 9.69 -0.03
CA TYR A 96 -9.67 10.02 -0.47
C TYR A 96 -9.65 11.24 -1.40
N ARG A 97 -8.54 11.98 -1.35
CA ARG A 97 -8.23 13.09 -2.26
C ARG A 97 -6.80 12.98 -2.75
N ILE A 98 -6.58 13.31 -4.02
CA ILE A 98 -5.24 13.42 -4.61
C ILE A 98 -5.04 14.86 -5.07
N GLY A 99 -3.97 15.50 -4.61
CA GLY A 99 -3.63 16.86 -4.96
C GLY A 99 -2.21 17.24 -4.53
N PRO A 100 -1.72 18.42 -4.96
CA PRO A 100 -0.44 18.92 -4.51
C PRO A 100 -0.51 19.35 -3.05
N GLU A 101 0.44 18.89 -2.23
CA GLU A 101 0.67 19.37 -0.86
C GLU A 101 2.17 19.62 -0.67
N THR A 102 2.54 20.57 0.18
CA THR A 102 3.96 20.86 0.49
C THR A 102 4.34 20.17 1.80
N PRO A 103 5.24 19.18 1.79
CA PRO A 103 5.72 18.56 3.02
C PRO A 103 6.47 19.59 3.91
N PRO A 104 6.53 19.41 5.24
CA PRO A 104 7.07 20.42 6.16
C PRO A 104 8.50 20.90 5.86
N TYR A 105 9.33 20.03 5.29
CA TYR A 105 10.70 20.35 4.84
C TYR A 105 10.91 20.14 3.33
N GLY A 106 9.81 20.05 2.57
CA GLY A 106 9.87 19.89 1.12
C GLY A 106 10.31 21.17 0.43
N ALA A 107 11.12 21.04 -0.64
CA ALA A 107 11.49 22.17 -1.50
C ALA A 107 10.32 22.72 -2.34
N GLY A 108 9.19 21.99 -2.39
CA GLY A 108 8.01 22.35 -3.16
C GLY A 108 6.89 21.32 -3.02
N PRO A 109 5.74 21.55 -3.68
CA PRO A 109 4.60 20.65 -3.60
C PRO A 109 4.87 19.30 -4.26
N VAL A 110 4.29 18.25 -3.69
CA VAL A 110 4.31 16.88 -4.21
C VAL A 110 2.89 16.35 -4.39
N ASP A 111 2.69 15.49 -5.39
CA ASP A 111 1.44 14.73 -5.54
C ASP A 111 1.19 13.93 -4.25
N THR A 112 0.08 14.18 -3.58
CA THR A 112 -0.21 13.65 -2.25
C THR A 112 -1.57 12.97 -2.24
N LEU A 113 -1.63 11.80 -1.62
CA LEU A 113 -2.86 11.09 -1.28
C LEU A 113 -3.21 11.42 0.17
N VAL A 114 -4.39 11.98 0.38
CA VAL A 114 -4.96 12.21 1.70
C VAL A 114 -6.18 11.30 1.88
N LEU A 115 -6.22 10.58 2.98
CA LEU A 115 -7.31 9.70 3.38
C LEU A 115 -8.06 10.31 4.58
N ASP A 116 -9.38 10.15 4.61
CA ASP A 116 -10.18 10.61 5.75
C ASP A 116 -10.00 9.74 7.00
N ARG A 117 -9.65 8.45 6.83
CA ARG A 117 -9.29 7.51 7.91
C ARG A 117 -7.83 7.07 7.74
N ALA A 118 -7.13 6.95 8.87
CA ALA A 118 -5.77 6.44 8.88
C ALA A 118 -5.73 4.99 8.39
N VAL A 119 -4.76 4.71 7.55
CA VAL A 119 -4.35 3.38 7.10
C VAL A 119 -2.88 3.29 7.42
N ALA A 120 -2.38 2.15 7.91
CA ALA A 120 -0.99 2.03 8.37
C ALA A 120 -0.57 3.27 9.19
N PHE A 121 -1.36 3.64 10.20
CA PHE A 121 -1.06 4.71 11.15
C PHE A 121 -1.02 6.17 10.62
N THR A 122 -1.29 6.42 9.34
CA THR A 122 -1.29 7.80 8.80
C THR A 122 -2.38 8.04 7.76
N THR A 123 -2.70 9.31 7.54
CA THR A 123 -3.70 9.77 6.56
C THR A 123 -3.08 10.40 5.33
N THR A 124 -1.77 10.69 5.32
CA THR A 124 -1.14 11.51 4.28
C THR A 124 0.07 10.80 3.71
N TYR A 125 0.09 10.67 2.38
CA TYR A 125 1.16 9.98 1.67
C TYR A 125 1.61 10.77 0.45
N ALA A 126 2.91 10.94 0.32
CA ALA A 126 3.52 11.47 -0.90
C ALA A 126 3.56 10.39 -1.98
N ARG A 127 3.47 10.80 -3.24
CA ARG A 127 3.63 9.91 -4.38
C ARG A 127 5.03 9.31 -4.42
N GLY A 128 5.09 7.97 -4.44
CA GLY A 128 6.30 7.21 -4.73
C GLY A 128 6.37 6.73 -6.18
N GLN A 129 6.85 5.51 -6.38
CA GLN A 129 6.99 4.91 -7.71
C GLN A 129 5.64 4.76 -8.44
N ARG A 130 5.57 5.15 -9.72
CA ARG A 130 4.34 4.99 -10.52
C ARG A 130 4.16 3.58 -11.09
N THR A 131 5.26 2.86 -11.29
CA THR A 131 5.26 1.48 -11.79
C THR A 131 5.70 0.57 -10.66
N VAL A 132 4.77 -0.26 -10.18
CA VAL A 132 5.00 -1.22 -9.11
C VAL A 132 4.31 -2.53 -9.49
N SER A 133 4.90 -3.64 -9.09
CA SER A 133 4.46 -5.00 -9.38
C SER A 133 4.41 -5.84 -8.11
N THR A 134 3.82 -7.03 -8.17
CA THR A 134 3.82 -7.96 -7.02
C THR A 134 5.21 -8.42 -6.60
N ALA A 135 6.25 -8.23 -7.41
CA ALA A 135 7.63 -8.55 -7.04
C ALA A 135 8.24 -7.52 -6.08
N ASP A 136 7.66 -6.32 -6.02
CA ASP A 136 8.09 -5.23 -5.14
C ASP A 136 7.42 -5.32 -3.75
N ASP A 137 6.52 -6.28 -3.54
CA ASP A 137 5.92 -6.54 -2.23
C ASP A 137 6.93 -7.25 -1.32
N PRO A 138 7.34 -6.63 -0.19
CA PRO A 138 8.31 -7.22 0.75
C PRO A 138 7.86 -8.56 1.36
N SER A 139 6.56 -8.86 1.32
CA SER A 139 6.01 -10.14 1.79
C SER A 139 5.91 -11.22 0.71
N ALA A 140 6.28 -10.92 -0.56
CA ALA A 140 6.16 -11.85 -1.69
C ALA A 140 6.90 -13.17 -1.49
N ALA A 141 8.03 -13.16 -0.78
CA ALA A 141 8.78 -14.36 -0.45
C ALA A 141 8.14 -15.20 0.67
N VAL A 142 7.43 -14.56 1.60
CA VAL A 142 6.75 -15.21 2.73
C VAL A 142 5.45 -15.86 2.27
N VAL A 143 4.63 -15.11 1.55
CA VAL A 143 3.41 -15.61 0.92
C VAL A 143 3.42 -15.23 -0.55
N PRO A 144 3.61 -16.18 -1.46
CA PRO A 144 3.56 -15.88 -2.89
C PRO A 144 2.16 -15.42 -3.33
N TYR A 145 2.11 -14.49 -4.29
CA TYR A 145 0.85 -14.16 -4.95
C TYR A 145 0.39 -15.33 -5.80
N THR A 146 -0.91 -15.65 -5.73
CA THR A 146 -1.51 -16.54 -6.73
C THR A 146 -1.36 -15.91 -8.12
N PRO A 147 -0.84 -16.64 -9.12
CA PRO A 147 -0.76 -16.13 -10.48
C PRO A 147 -2.14 -15.71 -10.99
N ALA A 148 -2.20 -14.62 -11.75
CA ALA A 148 -3.42 -14.27 -12.45
C ALA A 148 -3.84 -15.44 -13.36
N PRO A 149 -5.14 -15.73 -13.50
CA PRO A 149 -5.60 -16.73 -14.46
C PRO A 149 -5.07 -16.37 -15.86
N ARG A 150 -4.46 -17.34 -16.55
CA ARG A 150 -4.00 -17.13 -17.92
C ARG A 150 -5.21 -16.69 -18.77
N PRO A 151 -5.09 -15.65 -19.61
CA PRO A 151 -6.17 -15.27 -20.51
C PRO A 151 -6.59 -16.48 -21.33
N ALA A 152 -7.90 -16.71 -21.45
CA ALA A 152 -8.42 -17.76 -22.31
C ALA A 152 -7.90 -17.54 -23.74
N PRO A 153 -7.47 -18.59 -24.46
CA PRO A 153 -7.06 -18.44 -25.85
C PRO A 153 -8.21 -17.80 -26.64
N PRO A 154 -7.90 -16.93 -27.62
CA PRO A 154 -8.92 -16.31 -28.44
C PRO A 154 -9.76 -17.40 -29.10
N ARG A 155 -11.08 -17.32 -28.97
CA ARG A 155 -12.01 -18.18 -29.70
C ARG A 155 -11.83 -17.87 -31.19
N ARG A 156 -11.48 -18.91 -31.97
CA ARG A 156 -11.42 -18.85 -33.43
C ARG A 156 -12.81 -18.73 -34.04
#